data_AF-A0A3P5DMQ1-F1
#
_entry.id   AF-A0A3P5DMQ1-F1
#
_cell.length_a   1.000
_cell.length_b   1.000
_cell.length_c   1.000
_cell.angle_alpha   90.00
_cell.angle_beta   90.00
_cell.angle_gamma   90.00
#
_symmetry.space_group_name_H-M   'P 1'
#
loop_
_entity.id
_entity.type
_entity.pdbx_description
1 polymer ?
#
loop_
_entity_poly.entity_id
_entity_poly.type
_entity_poly.pdbx_seq_one_letter_code
_entity_poly.pdbx_strand_id
1 'polypeptide(L)'
;MAKVADGIRYAERVVAGEIVAGEFVRLACQRFLDDLKYGEERGIYFSEPRAQHILNFYKFVPHVKGALAGQPIELMDWHVFILINILVLSFRW
;
A
#
# COMPACT_ATOMS: atom_id res chain seq x y z
N MET A 1 -1.15 8.66 -11.71
CA MET A 1 -1.83 8.89 -10.42
C MET A 1 -1.96 7.56 -9.72
N ALA A 2 -1.45 7.44 -8.49
CA ALA A 2 -1.41 6.17 -7.78
C ALA A 2 -2.81 5.58 -7.54
N LYS A 3 -2.97 4.31 -7.86
CA LYS A 3 -4.21 3.54 -7.67
C LYS A 3 -3.97 2.45 -6.65
N VAL A 4 -5.02 2.06 -5.94
CA VAL A 4 -4.97 0.93 -5.00
C VAL A 4 -4.42 -0.34 -5.65
N ALA A 5 -4.84 -0.60 -6.90
CA ALA A 5 -4.36 -1.74 -7.70
C ALA A 5 -2.83 -1.77 -7.89
N ASP A 6 -2.14 -0.63 -7.85
CA ASP A 6 -0.67 -0.59 -7.99
C ASP A 6 0.02 -1.21 -6.77
N GLY A 7 -0.51 -0.97 -5.56
CA GLY A 7 0.00 -1.58 -4.32
C GLY A 7 -0.33 -3.06 -4.20
N ILE A 8 -1.51 -3.48 -4.69
CA ILE A 8 -1.89 -4.90 -4.75
C ILE A 8 -0.95 -5.65 -5.71
N ARG A 9 -0.76 -5.11 -6.93
CA ARG A 9 0.16 -5.66 -7.92
C ARG A 9 1.60 -5.75 -7.42
N TYR A 10 2.06 -4.76 -6.65
CA TYR A 10 3.36 -4.82 -5.99
C TYR A 10 3.48 -6.05 -5.08
N ALA A 11 2.48 -6.26 -4.21
CA ALA A 11 2.48 -7.38 -3.28
C ALA A 11 2.49 -8.74 -4.01
N GLU A 12 1.70 -8.87 -5.07
CA GLU A 12 1.67 -10.06 -5.93
C GLU A 12 3.06 -10.36 -6.54
N ARG A 13 3.71 -9.34 -7.11
CA ARG A 13 5.04 -9.48 -7.74
C ARG A 13 6.15 -9.78 -6.74
N VAL A 14 6.06 -9.26 -5.52
CA VAL A 14 7.00 -9.59 -4.43
C VAL A 14 6.84 -11.05 -4.00
N VAL A 15 5.60 -11.53 -3.83
CA VAL A 15 5.31 -12.92 -3.46
C VAL A 15 5.71 -13.89 -4.59
N ALA A 16 5.48 -13.51 -5.84
CA ALA A 16 5.90 -14.27 -7.02
C ALA A 16 7.44 -14.30 -7.22
N GLY A 17 8.19 -13.49 -6.47
CA GLY A 17 9.65 -13.41 -6.57
C GLY A 17 10.17 -12.57 -7.75
N GLU A 18 9.28 -11.89 -8.49
CA GLU A 18 9.65 -10.98 -9.58
C GLU A 18 10.37 -9.73 -9.09
N ILE A 19 10.02 -9.28 -7.88
CA ILE A 19 10.67 -8.16 -7.19
C ILE A 19 11.52 -8.74 -6.06
N VAL A 20 12.82 -8.48 -6.10
CA VAL A 20 13.73 -8.85 -5.02
C VAL A 20 13.39 -8.02 -3.78
N ALA A 21 12.95 -8.68 -2.72
CA ALA A 21 12.59 -8.07 -1.46
C ALA A 21 13.16 -8.88 -0.29
N GLY A 22 13.37 -8.23 0.85
CA GLY A 22 13.77 -8.93 2.09
C GLY A 22 12.66 -9.85 2.60
N GLU A 23 13.03 -10.79 3.47
CA GLU A 23 12.10 -11.78 4.06
C GLU A 23 10.85 -11.14 4.66
N PHE A 24 11.01 -10.12 5.51
CA PHE A 24 9.87 -9.45 6.15
C PHE A 24 8.96 -8.70 5.18
N VAL A 25 9.51 -8.18 4.09
CA VAL A 25 8.68 -7.53 3.05
C VAL A 25 7.85 -8.58 2.31
N ARG A 26 8.43 -9.74 1.99
CA ARG A 26 7.69 -10.86 1.39
C ARG A 26 6.58 -11.36 2.30
N LEU A 27 6.88 -11.58 3.58
CA LEU A 27 5.88 -12.00 4.58
C LEU A 27 4.75 -10.97 4.75
N ALA A 28 5.08 -9.67 4.75
CA ALA A 28 4.08 -8.61 4.81
C ALA A 28 3.18 -8.58 3.56
N CYS A 29 3.75 -8.79 2.36
CA CYS A 29 3.00 -8.87 1.11
C CYS A 29 2.08 -10.10 1.10
N GLN A 30 2.58 -11.26 1.51
CA GLN A 30 1.79 -12.48 1.63
C GLN A 30 0.62 -12.29 2.60
N ARG A 31 0.90 -11.80 3.82
CA ARG A 31 -0.14 -11.49 4.82
C ARG A 31 -1.19 -10.56 4.26
N PHE A 32 -0.79 -9.50 3.56
CA PHE A 32 -1.72 -8.55 2.97
C PHE A 32 -2.66 -9.22 1.94
N LEU A 33 -2.13 -10.06 1.06
CA LEU A 33 -2.95 -10.81 0.10
C LEU A 33 -3.87 -11.82 0.79
N ASP A 34 -3.40 -12.48 1.84
CA ASP A 34 -4.21 -13.38 2.66
C ASP A 34 -5.32 -12.62 3.41
N ASP A 35 -5.05 -11.40 3.89
CA ASP A 35 -6.04 -10.53 4.53
C ASP A 35 -7.09 -10.04 3.52
N LEU A 36 -6.72 -9.77 2.26
CA LEU A 36 -7.71 -9.44 1.21
C LEU A 36 -8.66 -10.60 0.92
N LYS A 37 -8.19 -11.85 1.05
CA LYS A 37 -8.97 -13.05 0.71
C LYS A 37 -9.75 -13.63 1.89
N TYR A 38 -9.13 -13.63 3.07
CA TYR A 38 -9.59 -14.33 4.27
C TYR A 38 -9.64 -13.42 5.51
N GLY A 39 -9.46 -12.10 5.34
CA GLY A 39 -9.46 -11.14 6.45
C GLY A 39 -10.82 -11.07 7.15
N GLU A 40 -11.91 -11.18 6.41
CA GLU A 40 -13.27 -11.04 6.95
C GLU A 40 -13.57 -12.08 8.04
N GLU A 41 -13.05 -13.30 7.90
CA GLU A 41 -13.16 -14.38 8.89
C GLU A 41 -12.55 -14.00 10.26
N ARG A 42 -11.57 -13.07 10.25
CA ARG A 42 -10.88 -12.55 11.42
C ARG A 42 -11.36 -11.15 11.82
N GLY A 43 -12.43 -10.65 11.19
CA GLY A 43 -12.95 -9.30 11.40
C GLY A 43 -12.08 -8.17 10.82
N ILE A 44 -11.16 -8.50 9.92
CA ILE A 44 -10.29 -7.56 9.21
C ILE A 44 -10.93 -7.23 7.87
N TYR A 45 -11.10 -5.94 7.57
CA TYR A 45 -11.73 -5.50 6.32
C TYR A 45 -10.84 -4.53 5.57
N PHE A 46 -10.78 -4.70 4.25
CA PHE A 46 -10.11 -3.77 3.35
C PHE A 46 -11.12 -2.81 2.73
N SER A 47 -10.89 -1.50 2.89
CA SER A 47 -11.72 -0.45 2.31
C SER A 47 -10.99 0.27 1.18
N GLU A 48 -11.24 -0.14 -0.06
CA GLU A 48 -10.67 0.51 -1.24
C GLU A 48 -10.94 2.04 -1.30
N PRO A 49 -12.15 2.55 -0.95
CA PRO A 49 -12.37 3.99 -0.92
C PRO A 49 -11.47 4.73 0.08
N ARG A 50 -11.22 4.16 1.27
CA ARG A 50 -10.31 4.73 2.26
C ARG A 50 -8.86 4.66 1.79
N ALA A 51 -8.46 3.55 1.19
CA ALA A 51 -7.13 3.41 0.56
C ALA A 51 -6.91 4.51 -0.47
N GLN A 52 -7.84 4.67 -1.41
CA GLN A 52 -7.72 5.67 -2.47
C GLN A 52 -7.74 7.11 -1.93
N HIS A 53 -8.48 7.38 -0.85
CA HIS A 53 -8.48 8.67 -0.18
C HIS A 53 -7.08 9.06 0.32
N ILE A 54 -6.37 8.12 0.95
CA ILE A 54 -4.99 8.34 1.44
C ILE A 54 -4.03 8.53 0.27
N LEU A 55 -4.15 7.73 -0.80
CA LEU A 55 -3.31 7.91 -1.99
C LEU A 55 -3.52 9.28 -2.64
N ASN A 56 -4.76 9.79 -2.63
CA ASN A 56 -5.09 11.12 -3.13
C ASN A 56 -4.50 12.23 -2.25
N PHE A 57 -4.39 12.03 -0.94
CA PHE A 57 -3.81 12.99 -0.02
C PHE A 57 -2.35 13.31 -0.35
N TYR A 58 -1.57 12.32 -0.83
CA TYR A 58 -0.15 12.52 -1.18
C TYR A 58 0.09 13.50 -2.32
N LYS A 59 -0.94 13.84 -3.11
CA LYS A 59 -0.86 14.95 -4.09
C LYS A 59 -0.62 16.31 -3.45
N PHE A 60 -0.91 16.45 -2.16
CA PHE A 60 -0.73 17.68 -1.39
C PHE A 60 0.52 17.63 -0.50
N VAL A 61 1.26 16.52 -0.50
CA VAL A 61 2.43 16.33 0.36
C VAL A 61 3.69 16.65 -0.45
N PRO A 62 4.35 17.79 -0.24
CA PRO A 62 5.54 18.15 -0.98
C PRO A 62 6.79 17.48 -0.41
N HIS A 63 7.80 17.28 -1.25
CA HIS A 63 9.16 17.07 -0.77
C HIS A 63 9.62 18.29 0.04
N VAL A 64 10.12 18.06 1.26
CA VAL A 64 10.51 19.15 2.18
C VAL A 64 11.88 19.74 1.82
N LYS A 65 12.80 18.93 1.28
CA LYS A 65 14.18 19.32 0.96
C LYS A 65 14.67 18.61 -0.30
N GLY A 66 15.80 19.08 -0.84
CA GLY A 66 16.48 18.49 -2.00
C GLY A 66 16.02 19.07 -3.33
N ALA A 67 16.43 18.43 -4.43
CA ALA A 67 16.17 18.92 -5.79
C ALA A 67 14.68 19.01 -6.16
N LEU A 68 13.83 18.22 -5.49
CA LEU A 68 12.39 18.19 -5.72
C LEU A 68 11.60 19.02 -4.69
N ALA A 69 12.26 19.84 -3.87
CA ALA A 69 11.60 20.58 -2.80
C ALA A 69 10.41 21.41 -3.32
N GLY A 70 9.27 21.33 -2.61
CA GLY A 70 8.03 21.98 -2.99
C GLY A 70 7.17 21.23 -4.01
N GLN A 71 7.70 20.20 -4.68
CA GLN A 71 6.93 19.36 -5.60
C GLN A 71 6.23 18.23 -4.83
N PRO A 72 4.99 17.84 -5.19
CA PRO A 72 4.31 16.70 -4.60
C PRO A 72 5.12 15.40 -4.71
N ILE A 73 5.04 14.55 -3.69
CA ILE A 73 5.67 13.23 -3.72
C ILE A 73 4.95 12.32 -4.71
N GLU A 74 5.66 11.87 -5.74
CA GLU A 74 5.19 10.81 -6.61
C GLU A 74 5.35 9.45 -5.92
N LEU A 75 4.22 8.76 -5.69
CA LEU A 75 4.21 7.46 -5.03
C LEU A 75 4.68 6.37 -6.00
N MET A 76 5.73 5.65 -5.60
CA MET A 76 6.14 4.38 -6.22
C MET A 76 5.23 3.24 -5.75
N ASP A 77 5.18 2.15 -6.51
CA ASP A 77 4.38 0.96 -6.23
C ASP A 77 4.53 0.44 -4.78
N TRP A 78 5.76 0.42 -4.24
CA TRP A 78 6.00 0.01 -2.86
C TRP A 78 5.54 1.03 -1.82
N HIS A 79 5.56 2.34 -2.13
CA HIS A 79 4.94 3.36 -1.27
C HIS A 79 3.43 3.14 -1.19
N VAL A 80 2.79 2.86 -2.34
CA VAL A 80 1.35 2.56 -2.39
C VAL A 80 1.03 1.35 -1.53
N PHE A 81 1.80 0.26 -1.66
CA PHE A 81 1.64 -0.94 -0.83
C PHE A 81 1.69 -0.62 0.67
N ILE A 82 2.71 0.11 1.14
CA ILE A 82 2.84 0.44 2.57
C ILE A 82 1.60 1.18 3.07
N LEU A 83 1.12 2.17 2.31
CA LEU A 83 -0.03 2.99 2.68
C LEU A 83 -1.31 2.18 2.78
N ILE A 84 -1.59 1.32 1.80
CA ILE A 84 -2.82 0.52 1.78
C ILE A 84 -2.78 -0.66 2.77
N ASN A 85 -1.60 -1.20 3.07
CA ASN A 85 -1.42 -2.29 4.05
C ASN A 85 -1.60 -1.80 5.50
N ILE A 86 -1.04 -0.64 5.85
CA ILE A 86 -1.05 -0.15 7.24
C ILE A 86 -2.35 0.58 7.60
N LEU A 87 -2.84 1.46 6.71
CA LEU A 87 -3.83 2.45 7.09
C LEU A 87 -5.28 2.02 6.82
N VAL A 88 -5.47 0.87 6.16
CA VAL A 88 -6.77 0.50 5.59
C VAL A 88 -7.30 -0.83 6.12
N LEU A 89 -6.45 -1.67 6.71
CA LEU A 89 -6.89 -2.82 7.50
C LEU A 89 -7.46 -2.29 8.82
N SER A 90 -8.78 -2.14 8.87
CA SER A 90 -9.49 -1.65 10.05
C SER A 90 -10.29 -2.79 10.67
N PHE A 91 -10.18 -2.93 11.99
CA PHE A 91 -11.17 -3.67 12.77
C PHE A 91 -12.47 -2.87 12.76
N ARG A 92 -13.61 -3.56 12.51
CA ARG A 92 -14.93 -2.95 12.74
C ARG A 92 -15.10 -2.77 14.25
N TRP A 93 -15.26 -1.53 14.69
CA TRP A 93 -15.88 -1.20 15.97
C TRP A 93 -17.40 -1.17 15.78
#